data_AF-A0A0B4BKR9-F1
#
_entry.id   AF-A0A0B4BKR9-F1
#
_cell.length_a   1.000
_cell.length_b   1.000
_cell.length_c   1.000
_cell.angle_alpha   90.00
_cell.angle_beta   90.00
_cell.angle_gamma   90.00
#
_symmetry.space_group_name_H-M   'P 1'
#
loop_
_entity.id
_entity.type
_entity.pdbx_description
1 polymer ?
#
loop_
_entity_poly.entity_id
_entity_poly.type
_entity_poly.pdbx_seq_one_letter_code
_entity_poly.pdbx_strand_id
1 'polypeptide(L)'
;MTTYAPLLEQWIPETITVEFGDSRATAKVHDRLIGKRYGGQINVTVKPRSAATVKLFWTLEDVPRWKNTHRGNVFYEAMFNFKKNKLFMDVLFPGMHGPEPRGIGKCKLTDT
;
A
#
# COMPACT_ATOMS: atom_id res chain seq x y z
N MET A 1 -21.28 -17.13 19.39
CA MET A 1 -19.88 -16.71 19.61
C MET A 1 -19.17 -16.82 18.27
N THR A 2 -19.03 -15.70 17.56
CA THR A 2 -18.49 -15.70 16.19
C THR A 2 -17.02 -15.31 16.25
N THR A 3 -16.14 -16.31 16.20
CA THR A 3 -14.70 -16.11 16.11
C THR A 3 -14.34 -15.78 14.66
N TYR A 4 -14.19 -14.50 14.36
CA TYR A 4 -13.57 -14.06 13.12
C TYR A 4 -12.06 -14.27 13.23
N ALA A 5 -11.57 -15.40 12.71
CA ALA A 5 -10.17 -15.52 12.32
C ALA A 5 -10.06 -15.28 10.82
N PRO A 6 -9.89 -14.02 10.40
CA PRO A 6 -9.08 -13.80 9.21
C PRO A 6 -8.20 -12.56 9.43
N LEU A 7 -6.89 -12.73 9.38
CA LEU A 7 -5.89 -11.74 8.94
C LEU A 7 -4.50 -12.40 9.08
N LEU A 8 -4.33 -13.62 8.56
CA LEU A 8 -3.07 -14.00 7.92
C LEU A 8 -3.03 -13.41 6.48
N GLU A 9 -3.79 -12.32 6.25
CA GLU A 9 -3.90 -11.61 4.97
C GLU A 9 -2.54 -10.98 4.69
N GLN A 10 -2.02 -11.28 3.49
CA GLN A 10 -0.72 -10.88 3.00
C GLN A 10 -0.56 -9.36 3.16
N TRP A 11 0.56 -8.93 3.75
CA TRP A 11 0.88 -7.50 3.95
C TRP A 11 0.85 -6.70 2.64
N ILE A 12 1.02 -7.39 1.51
CA ILE A 12 0.75 -6.91 0.17
C ILE A 12 -0.73 -7.16 -0.15
N PRO A 13 -1.58 -6.13 -0.28
CA PRO A 13 -2.96 -6.32 -0.72
C PRO A 13 -3.03 -6.94 -2.11
N GLU A 14 -4.02 -7.81 -2.33
CA GLU A 14 -4.31 -8.41 -3.64
C GLU A 14 -4.73 -7.35 -4.67
N THR A 15 -5.40 -6.28 -4.21
CA THR A 15 -5.83 -5.16 -5.05
C THR A 15 -5.65 -3.85 -4.29
N ILE A 16 -5.07 -2.87 -4.97
CA ILE A 16 -4.87 -1.50 -4.49
C ILE A 16 -5.28 -0.53 -5.59
N THR A 17 -6.01 0.51 -5.21
CA THR A 17 -6.33 1.64 -6.07
C THR A 17 -5.42 2.80 -5.71
N VAL A 18 -4.83 3.42 -6.72
CA VAL A 18 -4.02 4.64 -6.59
C VAL A 18 -4.68 5.73 -7.42
N GLU A 19 -5.10 6.80 -6.78
CA GLU A 19 -5.69 7.96 -7.42
C GLU A 19 -4.66 9.10 -7.40
N PHE A 20 -4.21 9.53 -8.57
CA PHE A 20 -3.30 10.66 -8.71
C PHE A 20 -4.08 11.95 -8.89
N GLY A 21 -3.67 13.02 -8.22
CA GLY A 21 -4.16 14.36 -8.54
C GLY A 21 -3.63 14.85 -9.90
N ASP A 22 -4.20 15.93 -10.41
CA ASP A 22 -3.96 16.46 -11.77
C ASP A 22 -2.48 16.62 -12.14
N SER A 23 -1.64 17.02 -11.18
CA SER A 23 -0.20 17.25 -11.37
C SER A 23 0.68 16.04 -11.07
N ARG A 24 0.09 14.91 -10.64
CA ARG A 24 0.80 13.73 -10.09
C ARG A 24 1.69 14.06 -8.88
N ALA A 25 1.57 15.25 -8.30
CA ALA A 25 2.30 15.66 -7.11
C ALA A 25 1.63 15.15 -5.82
N THR A 26 0.34 14.81 -5.91
CA THR A 26 -0.44 14.21 -4.84
C THR A 26 -1.00 12.88 -5.32
N ALA A 27 -1.19 11.96 -4.38
CA ALA A 27 -1.93 10.74 -4.63
C ALA A 27 -2.65 10.29 -3.38
N LYS A 28 -3.71 9.52 -3.58
CA LYS A 28 -4.41 8.77 -2.55
C LYS A 28 -4.37 7.29 -2.86
N VAL A 29 -4.38 6.47 -1.82
CA VAL A 29 -4.44 5.02 -1.97
C VAL A 29 -5.61 4.44 -1.19
N HIS A 30 -6.17 3.37 -1.73
CA HIS A 30 -7.22 2.59 -1.09
C HIS A 30 -7.00 1.10 -1.35
N ASP A 31 -7.19 0.31 -0.31
CA ASP A 31 -7.32 -1.13 -0.37
C ASP A 31 -8.31 -1.58 0.71
N ARG A 32 -8.56 -2.88 0.81
CA ARG A 32 -9.45 -3.48 1.80
C ARG A 32 -9.04 -3.17 3.25
N LEU A 33 -7.76 -3.18 3.57
CA LEU A 33 -7.24 -2.91 4.92
C LEU A 33 -7.40 -1.42 5.27
N ILE A 34 -7.09 -0.53 4.32
CA ILE A 34 -7.28 0.91 4.47
C ILE A 34 -8.76 1.24 4.65
N GLY A 35 -9.64 0.68 3.82
CA GLY A 35 -11.08 0.88 3.92
C GLY A 35 -11.65 0.46 5.28
N LYS A 36 -11.25 -0.72 5.78
CA LYS A 36 -11.68 -1.22 7.10
C LYS A 36 -11.20 -0.34 8.26
N ARG A 37 -10.03 0.30 8.12
CA ARG A 37 -9.35 0.95 9.25
C ARG A 37 -9.49 2.46 9.26
N TYR A 38 -9.50 3.08 8.09
CA TYR A 38 -9.55 4.53 7.90
C TYR A 38 -10.85 5.00 7.24
N GLY A 39 -11.76 4.07 6.89
CA GLY A 39 -13.08 4.39 6.33
C GLY A 39 -13.07 4.88 4.88
N GLY A 40 -11.94 4.81 4.17
CA GLY A 40 -11.85 5.32 2.79
C GLY A 40 -10.45 5.28 2.21
N GLN A 41 -10.09 6.35 1.49
CA GLN A 41 -8.76 6.57 0.92
C GLN A 41 -7.87 7.32 1.92
N ILE A 42 -6.56 7.10 1.86
CA ILE A 42 -5.56 7.89 2.61
C ILE A 42 -4.63 8.62 1.65
N ASN A 43 -4.14 9.79 2.08
CA ASN A 43 -3.13 10.53 1.35
C ASN A 43 -1.78 9.79 1.41
N VAL A 44 -1.04 9.81 0.30
CA VAL A 44 0.33 9.29 0.25
C VAL A 44 1.31 10.38 -0.12
N THR A 45 2.54 10.23 0.38
CA THR A 45 3.64 11.10 -0.05
C THR A 45 4.12 10.64 -1.42
N VAL A 46 4.10 11.53 -2.40
CA VAL A 46 4.61 11.27 -3.74
C VAL A 46 5.99 11.90 -3.91
N LYS A 47 6.96 11.12 -4.37
CA LYS A 47 8.30 11.61 -4.76
C LYS A 47 8.57 11.26 -6.22
N PRO A 48 8.74 12.26 -7.10
CA PRO A 48 9.18 12.01 -8.47
C PRO A 48 10.52 11.27 -8.49
N ARG A 49 10.63 10.21 -9.30
CA ARG A 49 11.89 9.51 -9.57
C ARG A 49 12.40 9.81 -10.98
N SER A 50 11.49 9.94 -11.94
CA SER A 50 11.74 10.38 -13.31
C SER A 50 10.43 10.87 -13.93
N ALA A 51 10.47 11.37 -15.17
CA ALA A 51 9.27 11.78 -15.91
C ALA A 51 8.20 10.67 -16.05
N ALA A 52 8.60 9.41 -15.96
CA ALA A 52 7.73 8.25 -16.13
C ALA A 52 7.52 7.42 -14.85
N THR A 53 8.12 7.82 -13.73
CA THR A 53 8.12 7.02 -12.51
C THR A 53 8.02 7.89 -11.27
N VAL A 54 7.13 7.51 -10.36
CA VAL A 54 7.02 8.10 -9.02
C VAL A 54 7.20 7.03 -7.96
N LYS A 55 7.69 7.46 -6.80
CA LYS A 55 7.62 6.70 -5.56
C LYS A 55 6.46 7.21 -4.70
N LEU A 56 5.78 6.31 -4.04
CA LEU A 56 4.65 6.52 -3.15
C LEU A 56 5.03 5.98 -1.78
N PHE A 57 4.74 6.74 -0.73
CA PHE A 57 5.02 6.33 0.65
C PHE A 57 3.80 6.58 1.53
N TRP A 58 3.42 5.58 2.31
CA TRP A 58 2.38 5.72 3.32
C TRP A 58 2.63 4.77 4.50
N THR A 59 2.00 5.11 5.62
CA THR A 59 2.10 4.33 6.85
C THR A 59 0.70 3.92 7.28
N LEU A 60 0.52 2.65 7.62
CA LEU A 60 -0.66 2.19 8.34
C LEU A 60 -0.28 2.00 9.79
N GLU A 61 -0.95 2.71 10.68
CA GLU A 61 -0.65 2.70 12.11
C GLU A 61 -1.38 1.58 12.82
N ASP A 62 -0.70 0.97 13.81
CA ASP A 62 -1.31 0.03 14.75
C ASP A 62 -1.98 -1.20 14.06
N VAL A 63 -1.40 -1.68 12.98
CA VAL A 63 -1.87 -2.88 12.25
C VAL A 63 -1.47 -4.14 13.01
N PRO A 64 -2.35 -5.15 13.11
CA PRO A 64 -1.99 -6.46 13.69
C PRO A 64 -0.80 -7.07 12.95
N ARG A 65 0.29 -7.34 13.67
CA ARG A 65 1.42 -8.14 13.22
C ARG A 65 1.13 -9.62 13.56
N TRP A 66 1.73 -10.52 12.78
CA TRP A 66 1.74 -11.98 12.91
C TRP A 66 1.16 -12.57 14.22
N LYS A 67 0.20 -13.49 14.10
CA LYS A 67 -0.46 -14.19 15.23
C LYS A 67 -1.17 -13.27 16.24
N ASN A 68 -1.61 -12.07 15.83
CA ASN A 68 -2.50 -11.15 16.58
C ASN A 68 -1.98 -10.68 17.96
N THR A 69 -0.77 -11.04 18.38
CA THR A 69 -0.24 -10.68 19.71
C THR A 69 0.53 -9.36 19.73
N HIS A 70 0.98 -8.88 18.57
CA HIS A 70 1.72 -7.62 18.47
C HIS A 70 1.08 -6.70 17.44
N ARG A 71 0.93 -5.43 17.77
CA ARG A 71 0.44 -4.39 16.84
C ARG A 71 1.60 -3.44 16.55
N GLY A 72 1.61 -2.85 15.37
CA GLY A 72 2.60 -1.81 15.09
C GLY A 72 2.43 -1.21 13.72
N ASN A 73 3.27 -0.22 13.44
CA ASN A 73 3.19 0.53 12.20
C ASN A 73 3.74 -0.30 11.03
N VAL A 74 3.10 -0.16 9.89
CA VAL A 74 3.47 -0.75 8.60
C VAL A 74 3.84 0.37 7.68
N PHE A 75 5.03 0.33 7.11
CA PHE A 75 5.48 1.34 6.16
C PHE A 75 5.45 0.73 4.78
N TYR A 76 4.82 1.41 3.84
CA TYR A 76 4.76 0.99 2.45
C TYR A 76 5.62 1.92 1.60
N GLU A 77 6.46 1.34 0.76
CA GLU A 77 7.09 2.02 -0.37
C GLU A 77 6.57 1.40 -1.65
N ALA A 78 6.02 2.20 -2.56
CA ALA A 78 5.63 1.72 -3.87
C ALA A 78 6.24 2.57 -4.98
N MET A 79 6.51 1.95 -6.12
CA MET A 79 6.99 2.60 -7.32
C MET A 79 6.01 2.36 -8.45
N PHE A 80 5.40 3.44 -8.94
CA PHE A 80 4.51 3.39 -10.08
C PHE A 80 5.23 3.86 -11.35
N ASN A 81 5.22 3.03 -12.39
CA ASN A 81 5.73 3.35 -13.71
C ASN A 81 4.56 3.63 -14.67
N PHE A 82 4.37 4.91 -15.02
CA PHE A 82 3.29 5.36 -15.90
C PHE A 82 3.42 4.82 -17.32
N LYS A 83 4.64 4.60 -17.83
CA LYS A 83 4.85 4.04 -19.18
C LYS A 83 4.44 2.57 -19.28
N LYS A 84 4.65 1.82 -18.19
CA LYS A 84 4.36 0.37 -18.14
C LYS A 84 3.03 0.04 -17.47
N ASN A 85 2.31 1.05 -16.96
CA ASN A 85 1.15 0.90 -16.08
C ASN A 85 1.40 -0.19 -15.04
N LYS A 86 2.49 -0.05 -14.28
CA LYS A 86 2.98 -1.10 -13.40
C LYS A 86 3.32 -0.53 -12.03
N LEU A 87 2.78 -1.16 -10.99
CA LEU A 87 3.07 -0.85 -9.59
C LEU A 87 3.96 -1.96 -9.02
N PHE A 88 5.02 -1.54 -8.34
CA PHE A 88 5.87 -2.36 -7.50
C PHE A 88 5.69 -1.85 -6.08
N MET A 89 5.59 -2.72 -5.09
CA MET A 89 5.34 -2.34 -3.71
C MET A 89 6.13 -3.21 -2.76
N ASP A 90 6.73 -2.58 -1.77
CA ASP A 90 7.51 -3.19 -0.71
C ASP A 90 6.89 -2.80 0.63
N VAL A 91 6.89 -3.74 1.59
CA VAL A 91 6.45 -3.49 2.96
C VAL A 91 7.64 -3.49 3.89
N LEU A 92 7.86 -2.37 4.58
CA LEU A 92 8.97 -2.13 5.49
C LEU A 92 8.44 -2.19 6.94
N PHE A 93 9.12 -2.96 7.80
CA PHE A 93 8.79 -3.07 9.22
C PHE A 93 10.02 -2.81 10.09
N PRO A 94 9.89 -2.00 11.16
CA PRO A 94 10.86 -2.02 12.25
C PRO A 94 10.88 -3.42 12.90
N GLY A 95 12.06 -4.05 12.92
CA GLY A 95 12.28 -5.36 13.55
C GLY A 95 12.09 -6.58 12.65
N MET A 96 12.08 -6.42 11.31
CA MET A 96 12.04 -7.59 10.42
C MET A 96 13.39 -8.31 10.37
N HIS A 97 13.40 -9.59 10.75
CA HIS A 97 14.52 -10.50 10.54
C HIS A 97 14.23 -11.37 9.31
N GLY A 98 14.25 -10.80 8.11
CA GLY A 98 13.94 -11.51 6.88
C GLY A 98 13.71 -10.60 5.66
N PRO A 99 13.49 -11.17 4.47
CA PRO A 99 13.18 -10.39 3.27
C PRO A 99 11.83 -9.67 3.42
N GLU A 100 11.81 -8.40 3.02
CA GLU A 100 10.61 -7.57 2.97
C GLU A 100 9.55 -8.21 2.06
N PRO A 101 8.26 -8.26 2.47
CA PRO A 101 7.18 -8.64 1.57
C PRO A 101 7.14 -7.71 0.36
N ARG A 102 7.02 -8.29 -0.83
CA ARG A 102 7.00 -7.55 -2.11
C ARG A 102 5.81 -7.94 -2.96
N GLY A 103 5.25 -6.96 -3.65
CA GLY A 103 4.14 -7.07 -4.57
C GLY A 103 4.45 -6.41 -5.90
N ILE A 104 3.91 -6.98 -6.98
CA ILE A 104 4.07 -6.46 -8.33
C ILE A 104 2.81 -6.69 -9.13
N GLY A 105 2.26 -5.64 -9.74
CA GLY A 105 0.99 -5.72 -10.46
C GLY A 105 0.96 -4.81 -11.67
N LYS A 106 0.25 -5.24 -12.72
CA LYS A 106 -0.17 -4.35 -13.80
C LYS A 106 -1.42 -3.59 -13.33
N CYS A 107 -1.45 -2.30 -13.58
CA CYS A 107 -2.58 -1.44 -13.26
C CYS A 107 -3.42 -1.22 -14.51
N LYS A 108 -4.73 -1.28 -14.34
CA LYS A 108 -5.69 -0.79 -15.33
C LYS A 108 -5.94 0.68 -15.02
N LEU A 109 -5.68 1.56 -15.98
CA LEU A 109 -6.10 2.96 -15.86
C LEU A 109 -7.61 3.00 -16.04
N THR A 110 -8.28 3.65 -15.09
CA THR A 110 -9.71 3.94 -15.15
C THR A 110 -9.83 5.45 -15.18
N ASP A 111 -10.29 5.98 -16.31
CA ASP A 111 -10.69 7.38 -16.37
C ASP A 111 -11.92 7.52 -15.48
N THR A 112 -11.87 8.45 -14.53
CA THR A 112 -13.00 8.83 -13.67
C THR A 112 -13.25 10.30 -13.86
#